data_AF-A0A355F6Q0-F1
#
_entry.id   AF-A0A355F6Q0-F1
#
_cell.length_a   1.000
_cell.length_b   1.000
_cell.length_c   1.000
_cell.angle_alpha   90.00
_cell.angle_beta   90.00
_cell.angle_gamma   90.00
#
_symmetry.space_group_name_H-M   'P 1'
#
loop_
_entity.id
_entity.type
_entity.pdbx_description
1 polymer ?
#
loop_
_entity_poly.entity_id
_entity_poly.type
_entity_poly.pdbx_seq_one_letter_code
_entity_poly.pdbx_strand_id
1 'polypeptide(L)'
;MAETLLDYLAEVDRPEGADGGLRFVDRAEQATWFPWIDIRARALAVCGGLRALGVERGDRVALVFPTGIEFFDAFFGVLLAGAVPVPLYPPVRLG
;
A
#
# COMPACT_ATOMS: atom_id res chain seq x y z
N MET A 1 -11.68 -9.86 -16.31
CA MET A 1 -11.11 -8.52 -16.03
C MET A 1 -11.19 -8.31 -14.54
N ALA A 2 -10.20 -7.69 -13.90
CA ALA A 2 -10.22 -7.39 -12.47
C ALA A 2 -11.46 -6.56 -12.08
N GLU A 3 -12.18 -6.97 -11.03
CA GLU A 3 -13.37 -6.28 -10.54
C GLU A 3 -13.05 -5.33 -9.39
N THR A 4 -11.95 -5.58 -8.68
CA THR A 4 -11.41 -4.73 -7.62
C THR A 4 -9.94 -4.40 -7.84
N LEU A 5 -9.48 -3.35 -7.15
CA LEU A 5 -8.06 -3.00 -7.12
C LEU A 5 -7.18 -4.14 -6.56
N LEU A 6 -7.72 -4.94 -5.63
CA LEU A 6 -7.00 -6.09 -5.08
C LEU A 6 -6.92 -7.24 -6.09
N ASP A 7 -7.94 -7.44 -6.92
CA ASP A 7 -7.89 -8.44 -8.00
C ASP A 7 -6.81 -8.06 -9.01
N TYR A 8 -6.77 -6.78 -9.41
CA TYR A 8 -5.71 -6.28 -10.27
C TYR A 8 -4.33 -6.49 -9.64
N LEU A 9 -4.16 -6.15 -8.35
CA LEU A 9 -2.91 -6.34 -7.65
C LEU A 9 -2.52 -7.83 -7.55
N ALA A 10 -3.49 -8.75 -7.37
CA ALA A 10 -3.24 -10.18 -7.37
C ALA A 10 -2.81 -10.72 -8.73
N GLU A 11 -3.28 -10.12 -9.82
CA GLU A 11 -2.90 -10.51 -11.19
C GLU A 11 -1.44 -10.17 -11.54
N VAL A 12 -0.79 -9.26 -10.81
CA VAL A 12 0.59 -8.81 -11.07
C VAL A 12 1.64 -9.89 -10.79
N ASP A 13 1.32 -10.89 -9.95
CA ASP A 13 2.21 -12.06 -9.75
C ASP A 13 2.33 -12.91 -11.02
N ARG A 14 1.41 -12.74 -11.99
CA ARG A 14 1.47 -13.45 -13.25
C ARG A 14 2.51 -12.82 -14.17
N PRO A 15 3.25 -13.62 -14.96
CA PRO A 15 4.25 -13.11 -15.87
C PRO A 15 3.71 -12.07 -16.87
N GLU A 16 2.42 -12.12 -17.22
CA GLU A 16 1.79 -11.12 -18.10
C GLU A 16 1.46 -9.79 -17.41
N GLY A 17 1.49 -9.73 -16.07
CA GLY A 17 1.18 -8.54 -15.26
C GLY A 17 2.42 -7.82 -14.71
N ALA A 18 3.62 -8.34 -14.97
CA ALA A 18 4.87 -7.91 -14.33
C ALA A 18 5.40 -6.52 -14.77
N ASP A 19 4.89 -5.96 -15.88
CA ASP A 19 5.38 -4.70 -16.44
C ASP A 19 4.80 -3.44 -15.74
N GLY A 20 3.86 -3.62 -14.81
CA GLY A 20 3.21 -2.53 -14.09
C GLY A 20 3.93 -2.08 -12.81
N GLY A 21 3.73 -0.83 -12.43
CA GLY A 21 4.27 -0.29 -11.18
C GLY A 21 3.91 1.17 -10.94
N LEU A 22 4.54 1.74 -9.92
CA LEU A 22 4.46 3.15 -9.57
C LEU A 22 5.76 3.88 -9.95
N ARG A 23 5.63 5.03 -10.60
CA ARG A 23 6.69 6.02 -10.66
C ARG A 23 6.49 7.01 -9.52
N PHE A 24 7.34 6.94 -8.51
CA PHE A 24 7.32 7.87 -7.39
C PHE A 24 8.29 9.02 -7.67
N VAL A 25 7.82 10.25 -7.54
CA VAL A 25 8.63 11.45 -7.67
C VAL A 25 8.74 12.08 -6.29
N ASP A 26 9.96 12.17 -5.77
CA ASP A 26 10.20 12.72 -4.44
C ASP A 26 10.26 14.26 -4.43
N ARG A 27 10.53 14.84 -3.25
CA ARG A 27 10.63 16.30 -3.08
C ARG A 27 11.82 16.94 -3.78
N ALA A 28 12.83 16.15 -4.14
CA ALA A 28 13.97 16.59 -4.95
C ALA A 28 13.73 16.36 -6.45
N GLU A 29 12.47 16.08 -6.84
CA GLU A 29 12.04 15.77 -8.21
C GLU A 29 12.72 14.52 -8.79
N GLN A 30 13.24 13.62 -7.94
CA GLN A 30 13.84 12.38 -8.39
C GLN A 30 12.76 11.32 -8.60
N ALA A 31 12.73 10.77 -9.80
CA ALA A 31 11.81 9.70 -10.17
C ALA A 31 12.42 8.33 -9.90
N THR A 32 11.74 7.51 -9.11
CA THR A 32 12.09 6.10 -8.86
C THR A 32 10.95 5.19 -9.32
N TRP A 33 11.29 4.08 -9.98
CA TRP A 33 10.32 3.07 -10.40
C TRP A 33 10.18 1.98 -9.33
N PHE A 34 8.94 1.66 -8.97
CA PHE A 34 8.58 0.62 -8.02
C PHE A 34 7.63 -0.37 -8.69
N PRO A 35 8.10 -1.57 -9.04
CA PRO A 35 7.26 -2.63 -9.58
C PRO A 35 6.11 -2.98 -8.63
N TRP A 36 4.93 -3.28 -9.20
CA TRP A 36 3.78 -3.69 -8.40
C TRP A 36 4.04 -4.98 -7.60
N ILE A 37 4.85 -5.89 -8.13
CA ILE A 37 5.24 -7.14 -7.46
C ILE A 37 5.97 -6.86 -6.13
N ASP A 38 6.84 -5.86 -6.11
CA ASP A 38 7.59 -5.48 -4.91
C ASP A 38 6.67 -4.81 -3.88
N ILE A 39 5.79 -3.92 -4.35
CA ILE A 39 4.80 -3.25 -3.49
C ILE A 39 3.86 -4.29 -2.88
N ARG A 40 3.38 -5.26 -3.68
CA ARG A 40 2.51 -6.34 -3.21
C ARG A 40 3.19 -7.22 -2.18
N ALA A 41 4.44 -7.60 -2.41
CA ALA A 41 5.20 -8.40 -1.44
C ALA A 41 5.32 -7.69 -0.09
N ARG A 42 5.63 -6.38 -0.09
CA ARG A 42 5.66 -5.57 1.15
C ARG A 42 4.28 -5.39 1.78
N ALA A 43 3.24 -5.19 0.97
CA ALA A 43 1.87 -5.08 1.45
C ALA A 43 1.36 -6.37 2.12
N LEU A 44 1.73 -7.55 1.60
CA LEU A 44 1.43 -8.84 2.23
C LEU A 44 2.11 -8.97 3.61
N ALA A 45 3.34 -8.48 3.75
CA ALA A 45 4.02 -8.44 5.05
C ALA A 45 3.27 -7.52 6.04
N VAL A 46 2.81 -6.35 5.60
CA VAL A 46 1.97 -5.45 6.42
C VAL A 46 0.66 -6.12 6.82
N CYS A 47 -0.04 -6.77 5.89
CA CYS A 47 -1.27 -7.52 6.16
C CYS A 47 -1.07 -8.58 7.26
N GLY A 48 0.01 -9.36 7.17
CA GLY A 48 0.38 -10.34 8.20
C GLY A 48 0.60 -9.70 9.56
N GLY A 49 1.33 -8.58 9.61
CA GLY A 49 1.56 -7.82 10.84
C GLY A 49 0.28 -7.26 11.46
N LEU A 50 -0.60 -6.67 10.66
CA LEU A 50 -1.88 -6.13 11.13
C LEU A 50 -2.78 -7.22 11.70
N ARG A 51 -2.87 -8.37 11.03
CA ARG A 51 -3.64 -9.52 11.53
C ARG A 51 -3.05 -10.06 12.83
N ALA A 52 -1.72 -10.13 12.95
CA ALA A 52 -1.06 -10.53 14.19
C ALA A 52 -1.32 -9.56 15.36
N LEU A 53 -1.58 -8.27 15.06
CA LEU A 53 -1.99 -7.26 16.04
C LEU A 53 -3.50 -7.28 16.34
N GLY A 54 -4.26 -8.21 15.74
CA GLY A 54 -5.69 -8.37 15.98
C GLY A 54 -6.59 -7.47 15.14
N VAL A 55 -6.10 -6.88 14.04
CA VAL A 55 -6.95 -6.14 13.10
C VAL A 55 -7.87 -7.11 12.36
N GLU A 56 -9.16 -6.82 12.41
CA GLU A 56 -10.22 -7.63 11.79
C GLU A 56 -10.80 -6.98 10.53
N ARG A 57 -11.55 -7.78 9.78
CA ARG A 57 -12.26 -7.30 8.59
C ARG A 57 -13.23 -6.18 8.98
N GLY A 58 -13.17 -5.05 8.28
CA GLY A 58 -14.02 -3.89 8.51
C GLY A 58 -13.48 -2.91 9.55
N ASP A 59 -12.42 -3.24 10.29
CA ASP A 59 -11.74 -2.27 11.16
C ASP A 59 -11.20 -1.09 10.36
N ARG A 60 -11.07 0.06 11.00
CA ARG A 60 -10.49 1.26 10.37
C ARG A 60 -9.07 1.44 10.88
N VAL A 61 -8.13 1.52 9.96
CA VAL A 61 -6.71 1.68 10.29
C VAL A 61 -6.25 3.05 9.83
N ALA A 62 -5.92 3.91 10.78
CA ALA A 62 -5.35 5.23 10.49
C ALA A 62 -3.94 5.09 9.90
N LEU A 63 -3.71 5.74 8.76
CA LEU A 63 -2.42 5.77 8.08
C LEU A 63 -1.86 7.18 8.19
N VAL A 64 -0.88 7.37 9.08
CA VAL A 64 -0.20 8.64 9.30
C VAL A 64 1.25 8.49 8.83
N PHE A 65 1.53 8.91 7.59
CA PHE A 65 2.82 8.71 6.94
C PHE A 65 3.40 10.02 6.42
N PRO A 66 4.74 10.18 6.39
CA PRO A 66 5.37 11.17 5.52
C PRO A 66 5.15 10.81 4.04
N THR A 67 5.43 11.74 3.13
CA THR A 67 5.45 11.45 1.68
C THR A 67 6.53 10.40 1.40
N GLY A 68 6.11 9.20 0.97
CA GLY A 68 6.98 8.07 0.72
C GLY A 68 6.24 6.91 0.06
N ILE A 69 6.99 5.96 -0.50
CA ILE A 69 6.41 4.78 -1.16
C ILE A 69 5.77 3.83 -0.15
N GLU A 70 6.22 3.86 1.10
CA GLU A 70 5.78 3.02 2.22
C GLU A 70 4.30 3.24 2.55
N PHE A 71 3.74 4.40 2.19
CA PHE A 71 2.31 4.65 2.27
C PHE A 71 1.51 3.62 1.47
N PHE A 72 1.98 3.25 0.27
CA PHE A 72 1.30 2.29 -0.59
C PHE A 72 1.38 0.88 -0.02
N ASP A 73 2.53 0.50 0.54
CA ASP A 73 2.69 -0.79 1.22
C ASP A 73 1.67 -0.93 2.36
N ALA A 74 1.51 0.13 3.16
CA ALA A 74 0.54 0.18 4.25
C ALA A 74 -0.91 0.20 3.76
N PHE A 75 -1.22 1.04 2.77
CA PHE A 75 -2.55 1.16 2.18
C PHE A 75 -3.07 -0.17 1.63
N PHE A 76 -2.26 -0.84 0.79
CA PHE A 76 -2.62 -2.15 0.25
C PHE A 76 -2.62 -3.23 1.33
N GLY A 77 -1.69 -3.17 2.30
CA GLY A 77 -1.67 -4.11 3.41
C GLY A 77 -2.95 -4.10 4.24
N VAL A 78 -3.50 -2.91 4.53
CA VAL A 78 -4.80 -2.77 5.22
C VAL A 78 -5.94 -3.35 4.38
N LEU A 79 -5.98 -3.04 3.08
CA LEU A 79 -7.00 -3.58 2.18
C LEU A 79 -6.93 -5.12 2.11
N LEU A 80 -5.72 -5.68 1.99
CA LEU A 80 -5.48 -7.13 2.00
C LEU A 80 -5.85 -7.80 3.33
N ALA A 81 -5.74 -7.07 4.44
CA ALA A 81 -6.23 -7.53 5.74
C ALA A 81 -7.77 -7.57 5.80
N GLY A 82 -8.47 -6.93 4.86
CA GLY A 82 -9.92 -6.77 4.83
C GLY A 82 -10.42 -5.58 5.66
N ALA A 83 -9.50 -4.74 6.14
CA ALA A 83 -9.78 -3.52 6.89
C ALA A 83 -9.88 -2.31 5.94
N VAL A 84 -10.27 -1.17 6.50
CA VAL A 84 -10.48 0.10 5.81
C VAL A 84 -9.29 1.03 6.07
N PRO A 85 -8.46 1.34 5.06
CA PRO A 85 -7.39 2.32 5.22
C PRO A 85 -7.98 3.73 5.36
N VAL A 86 -7.49 4.48 6.35
CA VAL A 86 -7.90 5.88 6.60
C VAL A 86 -6.66 6.77 6.50
N PRO A 87 -6.31 7.29 5.31
CA PRO A 87 -5.20 8.22 5.13
C PRO A 87 -5.42 9.51 5.89
N LEU A 88 -4.47 9.89 6.73
CA LEU A 88 -4.46 11.14 7.46
C LEU A 88 -3.13 11.84 7.24
N TYR A 89 -3.18 13.14 7.02
CA TYR A 89 -1.97 13.95 7.03
C TYR A 89 -1.36 13.94 8.45
N PRO A 90 -0.03 13.83 8.59
CA PRO A 90 0.63 14.02 9.87
C PRO A 90 0.21 15.36 10.50
N PRO A 91 -0.08 15.41 11.81
CA PRO A 91 -0.41 16.66 12.46
C PRO A 91 0.76 17.63 12.32
N VAL A 92 0.55 18.70 11.56
CA VAL A 92 1.53 19.77 11.39
C VAL A 92 1.60 20.50 12.72
N ARG A 93 2.68 20.33 13.49
CA ARG A 93 2.99 21.29 14.55
C ARG A 93 3.65 22.49 13.88
N LEU A 94 2.88 23.58 13.74
CA LEU A 94 3.46 24.91 13.54
C LEU A 94 4.09 25.29 14.89
N GLY A 95 5.39 25.07 15.01
CA GLY A 95 6.21 25.65 16.07
C GLY A 95 6.64 27.05 15.67
#